data_AF-A0A6N7TVB5-F1
#
_entry.id   AF-A0A6N7TVB5-F1
#
_cell.length_a   1.000
_cell.length_b   1.000
_cell.length_c   1.000
_cell.angle_alpha   90.00
_cell.angle_beta   90.00
_cell.angle_gamma   90.00
#
_symmetry.space_group_name_H-M   'P 1'
#
loop_
_entity.id
_entity.type
_entity.pdbx_description
1 polymer ?
#
loop_
_entity_poly.entity_id
_entity_poly.type
_entity_poly.pdbx_seq_one_letter_code
_entity_poly.pdbx_strand_id
1 'polypeptide(L)'
;MEVHQLGKIEPAIELDIQNTGDQSAPEHQQSAPQAGQEGQKLYTVFVGSTYKDMKDIRAAVLQRLNSSKEYKAIGMEDFTAADGRQLEYIRDRLKDTDIYVLILGGRYGSLIPKTRPGEEDKSYTQKEYEMAMEDPDIRVLAFLCRKPGDLPEKKRWKDDKEHELLTKFIDKVKDDHTFMFWDIEDSPEKIAGDVYQSLSQMDKNVLRGWVRGASGSSAK
;
A
#
# COMPACT_ATOMS: atom_id res chain seq x y z
N MET A 1 -0.98 -14.96 -77.74
CA MET A 1 -1.55 -13.71 -77.16
C MET A 1 -1.10 -13.67 -75.72
N GLU A 2 -0.33 -12.71 -75.20
CA GLU A 2 0.15 -11.42 -75.67
C GLU A 2 1.43 -11.09 -74.87
N VAL A 3 2.47 -10.69 -75.61
CA VAL A 3 3.48 -9.63 -75.39
C VAL A 3 3.97 -9.21 -73.98
N HIS A 4 5.30 -9.32 -73.79
CA HIS A 4 6.29 -8.23 -73.54
C HIS A 4 6.59 -8.02 -72.02
N GLN A 5 7.82 -7.83 -71.53
CA GLN A 5 9.06 -7.31 -72.14
C GLN A 5 10.31 -7.71 -71.29
N LEU A 6 11.42 -8.02 -71.97
CA LEU A 6 12.82 -8.07 -71.48
C LEU A 6 13.33 -6.62 -71.20
N GLY A 7 14.42 -6.26 -70.50
CA GLY A 7 15.64 -6.88 -69.94
C GLY A 7 16.40 -5.80 -69.11
N LYS A 8 17.35 -6.13 -68.21
CA LYS A 8 18.84 -6.07 -68.37
C LYS A 8 19.37 -4.63 -68.69
N ILE A 9 20.38 -3.96 -68.08
CA ILE A 9 21.70 -4.28 -67.45
C ILE A 9 22.20 -3.04 -66.63
N GLU A 10 23.07 -3.26 -65.62
CA GLU A 10 23.94 -2.38 -64.78
C GLU A 10 25.00 -1.49 -65.52
N PRO A 11 26.00 -0.80 -64.88
CA PRO A 11 26.11 0.02 -63.64
C PRO A 11 26.90 1.36 -63.81
N ALA A 12 27.14 2.05 -62.66
CA ALA A 12 28.23 2.99 -62.33
C ALA A 12 28.06 4.49 -62.64
N ILE A 13 28.33 5.34 -61.64
CA ILE A 13 29.34 6.42 -61.63
C ILE A 13 29.45 6.99 -60.19
N GLU A 14 30.69 7.03 -59.73
CA GLU A 14 31.22 7.63 -58.52
C GLU A 14 31.46 9.14 -58.76
N LEU A 15 31.07 10.01 -57.82
CA LEU A 15 31.53 11.40 -57.78
C LEU A 15 31.82 11.81 -56.34
N ASP A 16 33.11 11.96 -56.12
CA ASP A 16 33.80 12.51 -54.96
C ASP A 16 33.61 14.04 -54.97
N ILE A 17 33.06 14.61 -53.89
CA ILE A 17 33.09 16.06 -53.65
C ILE A 17 33.61 16.29 -52.24
N GLN A 18 34.89 16.62 -52.16
CA GLN A 18 35.48 17.32 -51.03
C GLN A 18 34.81 18.69 -50.91
N ASN A 19 34.30 19.04 -49.72
CA ASN A 19 34.10 20.43 -49.36
C ASN A 19 34.60 20.71 -47.94
N THR A 20 35.35 21.79 -47.88
CA THR A 20 36.17 22.35 -46.82
C THR A 20 35.34 23.03 -45.74
N GLY A 21 35.79 22.83 -44.49
CA GLY A 21 35.62 23.63 -43.26
C GLY A 21 34.50 24.66 -43.13
N ASP A 22 33.77 24.56 -42.01
CA ASP A 22 33.52 25.73 -41.16
C ASP A 22 33.44 25.32 -39.68
N GLN A 23 34.05 26.13 -38.82
CA GLN A 23 34.07 25.98 -37.37
C GLN A 23 32.85 26.69 -36.78
N SER A 24 32.01 25.97 -36.02
CA SER A 24 31.01 26.62 -35.17
C SER A 24 30.80 25.87 -33.85
N ALA A 25 31.26 26.53 -32.78
CA ALA A 25 30.80 26.57 -31.40
C ALA A 25 30.77 25.27 -30.53
N PRO A 26 31.18 25.36 -29.24
CA PRO A 26 31.08 24.25 -28.31
C PRO A 26 29.62 24.03 -27.90
N GLU A 27 29.11 22.82 -28.13
CA GLU A 27 27.85 22.37 -27.55
C GLU A 27 27.99 22.39 -26.02
N HIS A 28 27.32 23.34 -25.37
CA HIS A 28 26.96 23.22 -23.97
C HIS A 28 26.08 21.97 -23.84
N GLN A 29 26.70 20.87 -23.41
CA GLN A 29 25.99 19.79 -22.74
C GLN A 29 25.26 20.40 -21.55
N GLN A 30 23.98 20.72 -21.75
CA GLN A 30 23.04 20.86 -20.65
C GLN A 30 22.96 19.48 -20.01
N SER A 31 23.82 19.26 -19.02
CA SER A 31 23.68 18.19 -18.06
C SER A 31 22.25 18.24 -17.53
N ALA A 32 21.48 17.19 -17.79
CA ALA A 32 20.22 16.95 -17.10
C ALA A 32 20.42 17.18 -15.59
N PRO A 33 19.43 17.75 -14.89
CA PRO A 33 19.55 17.95 -13.46
C PRO A 33 19.88 16.59 -12.83
N GLN A 34 21.07 16.51 -12.21
CA GLN A 34 21.44 15.38 -11.40
C GLN A 34 20.34 15.22 -10.36
N ALA A 35 19.71 14.03 -10.34
CA ALA A 35 18.76 13.66 -9.32
C ALA A 35 19.37 14.04 -7.96
N GLY A 36 18.78 15.06 -7.33
CA GLY A 36 19.17 15.45 -5.98
C GLY A 36 19.14 14.20 -5.11
N GLN A 37 20.08 14.06 -4.18
CA GLN A 37 20.02 13.00 -3.19
C GLN A 37 18.69 13.11 -2.44
N GLU A 38 17.68 12.38 -2.90
CA GLU A 38 16.43 12.20 -2.16
C GLU A 38 16.82 11.48 -0.89
N GLY A 39 16.75 12.18 0.24
CA GLY A 39 16.97 11.58 1.55
C GLY A 39 16.06 10.36 1.70
N GLN A 40 16.55 9.34 2.40
CA GLN A 40 15.79 8.10 2.63
C GLN A 40 14.39 8.44 3.17
N LYS A 41 13.35 8.15 2.39
CA LYS A 41 11.94 8.31 2.80
C LYS A 41 11.60 7.23 3.83
N LEU A 42 10.90 7.64 4.89
CA LEU A 42 10.28 6.79 5.89
C LEU A 42 8.77 6.79 5.65
N TYR A 43 8.15 5.63 5.51
CA TYR A 43 6.72 5.51 5.25
C TYR A 43 5.97 5.11 6.52
N THR A 44 4.87 5.80 6.79
CA THR A 44 4.00 5.48 7.91
C THR A 44 2.99 4.42 7.49
N VAL A 45 2.96 3.31 8.23
CA VAL A 45 2.07 2.17 7.97
C VAL A 45 1.08 2.05 9.11
N PHE A 46 -0.19 2.34 8.86
CA PHE A 46 -1.26 2.05 9.81
C PHE A 46 -1.70 0.60 9.67
N VAL A 47 -1.62 -0.18 10.75
CA VAL A 47 -2.06 -1.58 10.76
C VAL A 47 -3.46 -1.63 11.34
N GLY A 48 -4.44 -2.06 10.56
CA GLY A 48 -5.84 -2.26 10.94
C GLY A 48 -6.19 -3.75 11.07
N SER A 49 -6.83 -4.13 12.17
CA SER A 49 -7.34 -5.49 12.38
C SER A 49 -8.36 -5.52 13.51
N THR A 50 -9.08 -6.62 13.67
CA THR A 50 -9.74 -6.92 14.95
C THR A 50 -8.70 -7.22 16.03
N TYR A 51 -9.05 -7.01 17.31
CA TYR A 51 -8.09 -7.18 18.40
C TYR A 51 -7.98 -8.63 18.91
N LYS A 52 -9.11 -9.24 19.29
CA LYS A 52 -9.13 -10.49 20.08
C LYS A 52 -8.55 -11.70 19.34
N ASP A 53 -8.84 -11.84 18.05
CA ASP A 53 -8.44 -12.98 17.22
C ASP A 53 -7.08 -12.77 16.55
N MET A 54 -6.71 -11.51 16.26
CA MET A 54 -5.51 -11.17 15.50
C MET A 54 -4.34 -10.67 16.35
N LYS A 55 -4.45 -10.66 17.69
CA LYS A 55 -3.42 -10.10 18.59
C LYS A 55 -1.99 -10.53 18.25
N ASP A 56 -1.77 -11.84 18.04
CA ASP A 56 -0.44 -12.39 17.78
C ASP A 56 0.10 -11.98 16.40
N ILE A 57 -0.75 -12.07 15.37
CA ILE A 57 -0.43 -11.66 13.99
C ILE A 57 -0.11 -10.16 13.96
N ARG A 58 -0.95 -9.35 14.60
CA ARG A 58 -0.80 -7.91 14.70
C ARG A 58 0.51 -7.53 15.40
N ALA A 59 0.84 -8.18 16.52
CA ALA A 59 2.09 -7.95 17.22
C ALA A 59 3.31 -8.28 16.34
N ALA A 60 3.28 -9.42 15.63
CA ALA A 60 4.35 -9.82 14.72
C ALA A 60 4.53 -8.82 13.57
N VAL A 61 3.44 -8.33 12.97
CA VAL A 61 3.46 -7.32 11.90
C VAL A 61 4.06 -6.02 12.41
N LEU A 62 3.57 -5.49 13.54
CA LEU A 62 4.09 -4.25 14.13
C LEU A 62 5.57 -4.37 14.47
N GLN A 63 5.99 -5.48 15.08
CA GLN A 63 7.39 -5.73 15.39
C GLN A 63 8.25 -5.78 14.13
N ARG A 64 7.79 -6.48 13.08
CA ARG A 64 8.52 -6.60 11.81
C ARG A 64 8.70 -5.25 11.13
N LEU A 65 7.63 -4.45 11.08
CA LEU A 65 7.66 -3.11 10.48
C LEU A 65 8.57 -2.17 11.26
N ASN A 66 8.47 -2.13 12.59
CA ASN A 66 9.30 -1.26 13.44
C ASN A 66 10.78 -1.68 13.49
N SER A 67 11.11 -2.91 13.08
CA SER A 67 12.50 -3.37 12.92
C SER A 67 13.12 -2.89 11.60
N SER A 68 12.31 -2.33 10.68
CA SER A 68 12.77 -1.76 9.41
C SER A 68 13.27 -0.33 9.58
N LYS A 69 14.18 0.10 8.70
CA LYS A 69 14.57 1.51 8.58
C LYS A 69 13.62 2.32 7.68
N GLU A 70 12.77 1.65 6.91
CA GLU A 70 11.88 2.27 5.90
C GLU A 70 10.46 2.52 6.41
N TYR A 71 10.03 1.84 7.48
CA TYR A 71 8.64 1.89 7.94
C TYR A 71 8.53 2.33 9.38
N LYS A 72 7.51 3.13 9.66
CA LYS A 72 7.04 3.43 11.02
C LYS A 72 5.63 2.87 11.16
N ALA A 73 5.47 1.85 12.01
CA ALA A 73 4.17 1.26 12.23
C ALA A 73 3.34 2.09 13.19
N ILE A 74 2.07 2.32 12.86
CA ILE A 74 1.05 2.83 13.75
C ILE A 74 0.09 1.70 14.07
N GLY A 75 -0.19 1.53 15.35
CA GLY A 75 -1.24 0.65 15.81
C GLY A 75 -2.03 1.27 16.97
N MET A 76 -3.04 0.53 17.43
CA MET A 76 -3.94 0.93 18.51
C MET A 76 -3.46 0.46 19.89
N GLU A 77 -2.27 -0.15 19.99
CA GLU A 77 -1.70 -0.76 21.19
C GLU A 77 -1.31 0.26 22.25
N ASP A 78 -0.78 1.40 21.82
CA ASP A 78 -0.37 2.49 22.70
C ASP A 78 -1.57 3.35 23.14
N PHE A 79 -2.79 3.02 22.65
CA PHE A 79 -4.01 3.73 22.96
C PHE A 79 -4.82 3.01 24.03
N THR A 80 -4.88 3.59 25.23
CA THR A 80 -5.80 3.17 26.30
C THR A 80 -7.23 3.60 25.94
N ALA A 81 -8.04 2.62 25.51
CA ALA A 81 -9.40 2.77 25.00
C ALA A 81 -10.46 3.19 26.04
N ALA A 82 -10.25 4.32 26.75
CA ALA A 82 -11.14 4.71 27.84
C ALA A 82 -12.41 5.48 27.39
N ASP A 83 -12.39 6.37 26.39
CA ASP A 83 -13.43 7.43 26.36
C ASP A 83 -14.12 7.71 25.02
N GLY A 84 -14.53 6.71 24.24
CA GLY A 84 -15.36 6.94 23.04
C GLY A 84 -14.70 7.75 21.90
N ARG A 85 -13.45 8.19 22.08
CA ARG A 85 -12.64 9.00 21.15
C ARG A 85 -11.80 8.16 20.18
N GLN A 86 -12.12 6.88 20.05
CA GLN A 86 -11.31 5.95 19.26
C GLN A 86 -11.30 6.34 17.77
N LEU A 87 -12.45 6.74 17.23
CA LEU A 87 -12.57 7.13 15.83
C LEU A 87 -11.86 8.45 15.56
N GLU A 88 -11.92 9.41 16.48
CA GLU A 88 -11.18 10.67 16.39
C GLU A 88 -9.66 10.41 16.36
N TYR A 89 -9.17 9.55 17.25
CA TYR A 89 -7.77 9.15 17.27
C TYR A 89 -7.36 8.48 15.95
N ILE A 90 -8.16 7.54 15.45
CA ILE A 90 -7.92 6.88 14.16
C ILE A 90 -7.86 7.92 13.04
N ARG A 91 -8.83 8.83 12.95
CA ARG A 91 -8.82 9.91 11.94
C ARG A 91 -7.55 10.75 12.01
N ASP A 92 -7.11 11.12 13.21
CA ASP A 92 -5.88 11.89 13.37
C ASP A 92 -4.64 11.11 12.93
N ARG A 93 -4.58 9.81 13.20
CA ARG A 93 -3.47 8.94 12.75
C ARG A 93 -3.48 8.69 11.24
N LEU A 94 -4.63 8.63 10.61
CA LEU A 94 -4.74 8.45 9.16
C LEU A 94 -4.16 9.65 8.38
N LYS A 95 -4.19 10.86 8.95
CA LYS A 95 -3.57 12.05 8.31
C LYS A 95 -2.07 11.89 8.05
N ASP A 96 -1.38 11.16 8.91
CA ASP A 96 0.06 10.90 8.81
C ASP A 96 0.38 9.57 8.10
N THR A 97 -0.64 8.86 7.60
CA THR A 97 -0.51 7.51 7.04
C THR A 97 -0.21 7.58 5.55
N ASP A 98 0.76 6.77 5.10
CA ASP A 98 1.02 6.54 3.67
C ASP A 98 0.37 5.24 3.20
N ILE A 99 0.37 4.22 4.07
CA ILE A 99 -0.10 2.87 3.75
C ILE A 99 -1.01 2.36 4.87
N TYR A 100 -2.19 1.89 4.50
CA TYR A 100 -3.11 1.19 5.40
C TYR A 100 -3.07 -0.32 5.12
N VAL A 101 -2.62 -1.10 6.11
CA VAL A 101 -2.60 -2.56 6.04
C VAL A 101 -3.78 -3.10 6.82
N LEU A 102 -4.74 -3.69 6.12
CA LEU A 102 -5.89 -4.37 6.72
C LEU A 102 -5.61 -5.86 6.88
N ILE A 103 -5.80 -6.42 8.08
CA ILE A 103 -5.68 -7.85 8.35
C ILE A 103 -7.01 -8.36 8.91
N LEU A 104 -7.69 -9.22 8.15
CA LEU A 104 -8.98 -9.81 8.54
C LEU A 104 -8.84 -11.29 8.89
N GLY A 105 -9.42 -11.65 10.03
CA GLY A 105 -9.50 -13.00 10.57
C GLY A 105 -10.92 -13.55 10.61
N GLY A 106 -11.30 -14.09 11.76
CA GLY A 106 -12.58 -14.75 11.95
C GLY A 106 -13.64 -13.89 12.63
N ARG A 107 -13.30 -12.69 13.10
CA ARG A 107 -14.24 -11.77 13.77
C ARG A 107 -14.54 -10.56 12.91
N TYR A 108 -15.76 -10.04 13.02
CA TYR A 108 -16.13 -8.75 12.42
C TYR A 108 -15.64 -7.57 13.27
N GLY A 109 -15.54 -7.78 14.59
CA GLY A 109 -15.09 -6.79 15.56
C GLY A 109 -16.24 -6.21 16.40
N SER A 110 -15.91 -5.25 17.26
CA SER A 110 -16.92 -4.57 18.08
C SER A 110 -17.76 -3.63 17.23
N LEU A 111 -19.08 -3.69 17.38
CA LEU A 111 -20.01 -2.78 16.71
C LEU A 111 -19.94 -1.39 17.34
N ILE A 112 -20.05 -0.37 16.49
CA ILE A 112 -20.27 1.01 16.91
C ILE A 112 -21.72 1.12 17.41
N PRO A 113 -21.96 1.70 18.61
CA PRO A 113 -23.31 1.92 19.10
C PRO A 113 -24.11 2.80 18.14
N LYS A 114 -25.31 2.36 17.74
CA LYS A 114 -26.21 3.16 16.93
C LYS A 114 -26.77 4.31 17.76
N THR A 115 -26.70 5.52 17.21
CA THR A 115 -27.23 6.73 17.85
C THR A 115 -28.54 7.19 17.23
N ARG A 116 -28.87 6.69 16.02
CA ARG A 116 -30.10 7.05 15.29
C ARG A 116 -30.78 5.82 14.68
N PRO A 117 -32.11 5.83 14.53
CA PRO A 117 -32.83 4.81 13.77
C PRO A 117 -32.35 4.78 12.31
N GLY A 118 -32.22 3.58 11.74
CA GLY A 118 -31.80 3.38 10.35
C GLY A 118 -30.29 3.34 10.11
N GLU A 119 -29.47 3.57 11.14
CA GLU A 119 -28.01 3.38 11.01
C GLU A 119 -27.66 1.91 10.77
N GLU A 120 -26.75 1.66 9.83
CA GLU A 120 -26.21 0.34 9.55
C GLU A 120 -25.34 -0.17 10.71
N ASP A 121 -25.31 -1.49 10.91
CA ASP A 121 -24.35 -2.09 11.83
C ASP A 121 -22.96 -2.03 11.21
N LYS A 122 -22.04 -1.28 11.82
CA LYS A 122 -20.64 -1.21 11.41
C LYS A 122 -19.72 -1.49 12.57
N SER A 123 -18.69 -2.32 12.35
CA SER A 123 -17.62 -2.48 13.34
C SER A 123 -16.67 -1.28 13.30
N TYR A 124 -15.96 -1.06 14.42
CA TYR A 124 -14.87 -0.07 14.46
C TYR A 124 -13.82 -0.32 13.38
N THR A 125 -13.48 -1.60 13.12
CA THR A 125 -12.51 -1.98 12.08
C THR A 125 -13.02 -1.67 10.67
N GLN A 126 -14.30 -1.96 10.36
CA GLN A 126 -14.85 -1.55 9.07
C GLN A 126 -14.88 -0.03 8.94
N LYS A 127 -15.26 0.71 9.99
CA LYS A 127 -15.29 2.17 9.92
C LYS A 127 -13.89 2.77 9.76
N GLU A 128 -12.88 2.17 10.38
CA GLU A 128 -11.46 2.54 10.20
C GLU A 128 -11.02 2.37 8.75
N TYR A 129 -11.29 1.21 8.15
CA TYR A 129 -11.02 0.95 6.73
C TYR A 129 -11.73 1.97 5.82
N GLU A 130 -13.03 2.22 6.06
CA GLU A 130 -13.79 3.20 5.29
C GLU A 130 -13.20 4.62 5.42
N MET A 131 -12.70 5.01 6.60
CA MET A 131 -12.04 6.30 6.79
C MET A 131 -10.68 6.38 6.09
N ALA A 132 -9.91 5.29 6.05
CA ALA A 132 -8.66 5.25 5.29
C ALA A 132 -8.92 5.43 3.78
N MET A 133 -10.02 4.88 3.29
CA MET A 133 -10.46 4.99 1.90
C MET A 133 -10.96 6.39 1.50
N GLU A 134 -11.25 7.26 2.47
CA GLU A 134 -11.63 8.66 2.20
C GLU A 134 -10.43 9.51 1.72
N ASP A 135 -9.18 9.09 1.99
CA ASP A 135 -7.95 9.74 1.50
C ASP A 135 -7.35 8.97 0.30
N PRO A 136 -7.38 9.53 -0.93
CA PRO A 136 -6.85 8.86 -2.12
C PRO A 136 -5.32 8.68 -2.10
N ASP A 137 -4.61 9.39 -1.22
CA ASP A 137 -3.15 9.25 -1.07
C ASP A 137 -2.76 8.05 -0.20
N ILE A 138 -3.71 7.44 0.53
CA ILE A 138 -3.45 6.26 1.35
C ILE A 138 -3.54 5.01 0.47
N ARG A 139 -2.42 4.28 0.36
CA ARG A 139 -2.44 2.98 -0.32
C ARG A 139 -2.95 1.89 0.62
N VAL A 140 -3.98 1.16 0.21
CA VAL A 140 -4.50 0.03 0.97
C VAL A 140 -3.90 -1.30 0.50
N LEU A 141 -3.47 -2.14 1.45
CA LEU A 141 -3.15 -3.55 1.26
C LEU A 141 -3.98 -4.41 2.21
N ALA A 142 -4.63 -5.45 1.69
CA ALA A 142 -5.47 -6.34 2.49
C ALA A 142 -4.89 -7.76 2.61
N PHE A 143 -4.93 -8.32 3.81
CA PHE A 143 -4.53 -9.68 4.15
C PHE A 143 -5.71 -10.40 4.79
N LEU A 144 -6.29 -11.34 4.06
CA LEU A 144 -7.56 -11.97 4.39
C LEU A 144 -7.34 -13.42 4.81
N CYS A 145 -8.00 -13.86 5.87
CA CYS A 145 -8.00 -15.29 6.22
C CYS A 145 -8.71 -16.05 5.10
N ARG A 146 -8.05 -17.06 4.51
CA ARG A 146 -8.63 -17.85 3.41
C ARG A 146 -9.88 -18.59 3.84
N LYS A 147 -9.84 -19.19 5.03
CA LYS A 147 -10.93 -20.02 5.58
C LYS A 147 -11.23 -19.60 7.03
N PRO A 148 -11.94 -18.48 7.23
CA PRO A 148 -12.28 -18.00 8.58
C PRO A 148 -13.07 -19.03 9.40
N GLY A 149 -13.86 -19.88 8.74
CA GLY A 149 -14.61 -20.98 9.36
C GLY A 149 -13.75 -22.07 9.99
N ASP A 150 -12.50 -22.24 9.57
CA ASP A 150 -11.60 -23.26 10.10
C ASP A 150 -10.84 -22.79 11.35
N LEU A 151 -10.88 -21.48 11.66
CA LEU A 151 -10.26 -20.91 12.86
C LEU A 151 -10.87 -21.48 14.15
N PRO A 152 -10.11 -21.57 15.26
CA PRO A 152 -10.68 -21.96 16.54
C PRO A 152 -11.90 -21.10 16.92
N GLU A 153 -12.91 -21.69 17.55
CA GLU A 153 -14.18 -21.00 17.88
C GLU A 153 -13.97 -19.64 18.59
N LYS A 154 -13.02 -19.58 19.53
CA LYS A 154 -12.64 -18.34 20.22
C LYS A 154 -12.12 -17.22 19.31
N LYS A 155 -11.70 -17.53 18.08
CA LYS A 155 -11.22 -16.60 17.04
C LYS A 155 -12.26 -16.34 15.93
N ARG A 156 -13.46 -16.93 16.00
CA ARG A 156 -14.54 -16.75 15.03
C ARG A 156 -15.62 -15.79 15.53
N TRP A 157 -16.53 -15.45 14.62
CA TRP A 157 -17.76 -14.72 14.88
C TRP A 157 -18.60 -15.40 15.96
N LYS A 158 -19.41 -14.62 16.67
CA LYS A 158 -20.22 -15.09 17.81
C LYS A 158 -21.61 -15.60 17.42
N ASP A 159 -22.15 -15.12 16.30
CA ASP A 159 -23.49 -15.40 15.82
C ASP A 159 -23.58 -15.22 14.29
N ASP A 160 -24.69 -15.67 13.70
CA ASP A 160 -24.91 -15.61 12.25
C ASP A 160 -24.92 -14.17 11.71
N LYS A 161 -25.35 -13.20 12.52
CA LYS A 161 -25.36 -11.79 12.14
C LYS A 161 -23.93 -11.26 12.00
N GLU A 162 -23.05 -11.55 12.97
CA GLU A 162 -21.64 -11.17 12.89
C GLU A 162 -20.95 -11.87 11.71
N HIS A 163 -21.29 -13.12 11.43
CA HIS A 163 -20.78 -13.86 10.27
C HIS A 163 -21.17 -13.20 8.94
N GLU A 164 -22.43 -12.81 8.79
CA GLU A 164 -22.94 -12.14 7.60
C GLU A 164 -22.25 -10.79 7.38
N LEU A 165 -22.07 -10.01 8.45
CA LEU A 165 -21.37 -8.72 8.40
C LEU A 165 -19.89 -8.89 8.03
N LEU A 166 -19.21 -9.87 8.62
CA LEU A 166 -17.82 -10.21 8.26
C LEU A 166 -17.71 -10.61 6.79
N THR A 167 -18.61 -11.46 6.31
CA THR A 167 -18.60 -11.94 4.92
C THR A 167 -18.76 -10.78 3.95
N LYS A 168 -19.76 -9.91 4.18
CA LYS A 168 -19.99 -8.70 3.38
C LYS A 168 -18.77 -7.78 3.38
N PHE A 169 -18.11 -7.63 4.52
CA PHE A 169 -16.92 -6.79 4.61
C PHE A 169 -15.73 -7.39 3.85
N ILE A 170 -15.49 -8.70 3.98
CA ILE A 170 -14.47 -9.42 3.22
C ILE A 170 -14.71 -9.27 1.72
N ASP A 171 -15.94 -9.47 1.26
CA ASP A 171 -16.29 -9.37 -0.17
C ASP A 171 -16.08 -7.95 -0.69
N LYS A 172 -16.52 -6.93 0.07
CA LYS A 172 -16.24 -5.53 -0.26
C LYS A 172 -14.74 -5.25 -0.42
N VAL A 173 -13.90 -5.72 0.49
CA VAL A 173 -12.44 -5.50 0.43
C VAL A 173 -11.82 -6.19 -0.79
N LYS A 174 -12.32 -7.38 -1.15
CA LYS A 174 -11.86 -8.11 -2.35
C LYS A 174 -12.24 -7.38 -3.65
N ASP A 175 -13.41 -6.77 -3.69
CA ASP A 175 -13.88 -6.01 -4.85
C ASP A 175 -13.12 -4.69 -5.02
N ASP A 176 -12.77 -4.04 -3.90
CA ASP A 176 -12.14 -2.71 -3.90
C ASP A 176 -10.60 -2.77 -4.10
N HIS A 177 -9.92 -3.85 -3.69
CA HIS A 177 -8.47 -3.86 -3.55
C HIS A 177 -7.76 -5.16 -3.95
N THR A 178 -6.47 -5.03 -4.28
CA THR A 178 -5.55 -6.17 -4.25
C THR A 178 -5.43 -6.69 -2.81
N PHE A 179 -5.59 -7.99 -2.65
CA PHE A 179 -5.47 -8.67 -1.38
C PHE A 179 -4.57 -9.91 -1.50
N MET A 180 -4.06 -10.35 -0.36
CA MET A 180 -3.38 -11.63 -0.20
C MET A 180 -4.14 -12.48 0.81
N PHE A 181 -4.15 -13.79 0.60
CA PHE A 181 -4.67 -14.72 1.59
C PHE A 181 -3.58 -15.17 2.55
N TRP A 182 -3.92 -15.30 3.82
CA TRP A 182 -3.16 -16.08 4.80
C TRP A 182 -3.98 -17.30 5.23
N ASP A 183 -3.26 -18.36 5.60
CA ASP A 183 -3.85 -19.66 5.94
C ASP A 183 -3.69 -19.97 7.45
N ILE A 184 -4.53 -20.85 8.00
CA ILE A 184 -4.56 -21.13 9.45
C ILE A 184 -3.25 -21.74 9.96
N GLU A 185 -2.54 -22.45 9.09
CA GLU A 185 -1.24 -23.05 9.35
C GLU A 185 -0.10 -22.02 9.32
N ASP A 186 -0.34 -20.81 8.79
CA ASP A 186 0.67 -19.76 8.73
C ASP A 186 0.95 -19.21 10.13
N SER A 187 2.23 -19.15 10.49
CA SER A 187 2.63 -18.51 11.74
C SER A 187 2.45 -16.99 11.65
N PRO A 188 2.25 -16.29 12.78
CA PRO A 188 2.25 -14.83 12.83
C PRO A 188 3.47 -14.19 12.12
N GLU A 189 4.65 -14.80 12.25
CA GLU A 189 5.89 -14.32 11.64
C GLU A 189 5.90 -14.48 10.13
N LYS A 190 5.31 -15.56 9.60
CA LYS A 190 5.14 -15.74 8.16
C LYS A 190 4.24 -14.64 7.61
N ILE A 191 3.08 -14.42 8.22
CA ILE A 191 2.13 -13.39 7.80
C ILE A 191 2.77 -12.00 7.87
N ALA A 192 3.55 -11.71 8.93
CA ALA A 192 4.32 -10.47 9.04
C ALA A 192 5.39 -10.33 7.95
N GLY A 193 6.02 -11.45 7.55
CA GLY A 193 6.93 -11.52 6.41
C GLY A 193 6.23 -11.20 5.08
N ASP A 194 5.05 -11.77 4.85
CA ASP A 194 4.23 -11.55 3.66
C ASP A 194 3.77 -10.09 3.56
N VAL A 195 3.37 -9.48 4.68
CA VAL A 195 3.09 -8.04 4.78
C VAL A 195 4.31 -7.22 4.40
N TYR A 196 5.46 -7.48 5.04
CA TYR A 196 6.68 -6.75 4.79
C TYR A 196 7.14 -6.86 3.33
N GLN A 197 7.09 -8.06 2.75
CA GLN A 197 7.45 -8.30 1.36
C GLN A 197 6.54 -7.53 0.41
N SER A 198 5.23 -7.52 0.65
CA SER A 198 4.26 -6.77 -0.16
C SER A 198 4.55 -5.28 -0.14
N LEU A 199 4.90 -4.72 1.02
CA LEU A 199 5.30 -3.32 1.16
C LEU A 199 6.63 -3.03 0.44
N SER A 200 7.62 -3.92 0.56
CA SER A 200 8.93 -3.75 -0.07
C SER A 200 8.88 -3.80 -1.60
N GLN A 201 7.93 -4.53 -2.17
CA GLN A 201 7.72 -4.65 -3.62
C GLN A 201 6.80 -3.57 -4.20
N MET A 202 6.12 -2.79 -3.36
CA MET A 202 5.25 -1.71 -3.80
C MET A 202 6.05 -0.59 -4.49
N ASP A 203 5.51 -0.02 -5.57
CA ASP A 203 6.03 1.23 -6.11
C ASP A 203 5.77 2.37 -5.13
N LYS A 204 6.85 2.87 -4.50
CA LYS A 204 6.78 3.90 -3.47
C LYS A 204 6.87 5.33 -4.02
N ASN A 205 7.02 5.49 -5.33
CA ASN A 205 7.12 6.82 -5.96
C ASN A 205 5.81 7.60 -5.87
N VAL A 206 4.69 6.90 -5.73
CA VAL A 206 3.35 7.48 -5.57
C VAL A 206 3.00 7.81 -4.12
N LEU A 207 3.83 7.41 -3.15
CA LEU A 207 3.58 7.65 -1.73
C LEU A 207 4.23 8.96 -1.28
N ARG A 208 3.57 9.68 -0.37
CA ARG A 208 4.07 10.94 0.21
C ARG A 208 5.41 10.69 0.89
N GLY A 209 5.41 9.84 1.92
CA GLY A 209 6.58 9.49 2.70
C GLY A 209 7.16 10.68 3.48
N TRP A 210 7.84 10.39 4.58
CA TRP A 210 8.51 11.40 5.38
C TRP A 210 10.01 11.43 5.07
N VAL A 211 10.51 12.58 4.61
CA VAL A 211 11.95 12.84 4.49
C VAL A 211 12.41 13.55 5.76
N ARG A 212 13.40 12.99 6.45
CA ARG A 212 14.06 13.70 7.56
C ARG A 212 14.60 15.02 7.04
N GLY A 213 14.14 16.14 7.61
CA GLY A 213 14.76 17.43 7.34
C GLY A 213 16.24 17.37 7.67
N ALA A 214 17.11 17.62 6.68
CA ALA A 214 18.50 17.92 6.96
C ALA A 214 18.51 19.12 7.91
N SER A 215 19.20 19.01 9.03
CA SER A 215 19.36 20.11 10.00
C SER A 215 19.69 21.37 9.21
N GLY A 216 18.77 22.34 9.24
CA GLY A 216 18.96 23.60 8.52
C GLY A 216 20.28 24.21 8.96
N SER A 217 21.22 24.30 8.02
CA SER A 217 22.28 25.28 8.09
C SER A 217 21.58 26.64 8.17
N SER A 218 21.47 27.22 9.36
CA SER A 218 21.17 28.64 9.48
C SER A 218 22.30 29.39 8.79
N ALA A 219 22.09 29.72 7.52
CA ALA A 219 22.95 30.61 6.77
C ALA A 219 22.51 32.04 7.10
N LYS A 220 23.28 32.65 8.01
CA LYS A 220 23.41 34.06 8.36
C LYS A 220 22.18 34.80 8.90
#